data_AF-A0A7R9E764-F1
#
_entry.id   AF-A0A7R9E764-F1
#
_cell.length_a   1.000
_cell.length_b   1.000
_cell.length_c   1.000
_cell.angle_alpha   90.00
_cell.angle_beta   90.00
_cell.angle_gamma   90.00
#
_symmetry.space_group_name_H-M   'P 1'
#
loop_
_entity.id
_entity.type
_entity.pdbx_description
1 polymer ?
#
loop_
_entity_poly.entity_id
_entity_poly.type
_entity_poly.pdbx_seq_one_letter_code
_entity_poly.pdbx_strand_id
1 'polypeptide(L)'
;MSLSKRMVLSSRVRTENITLLEDHLIRRSPPRPRLSALVAVKGFTRKFPSNTITSLSTKQGYGHPGYGPPGQYYYYPGMGFNPNNSPSSNNSMMHNTMNPSMMNKSYPPEAKLPKTKPVETLKRAACDPFLKCKLAFCKTIADECQPFLQRFQTSKPMTPYLFEAVEKLLRYLMNRCVKPDLMKCTGPKLLSIDTKKSENLILSKNIDIGFATKRLLGETAITVTERQKLEFIHECRSMLTTMIAKLQEKSPLKQKAVRGLSSLDPCVIQHSPQLAQKRFSFLLEELNHANIINDVLAENAKKEYLHFCNLKKSELQEIFRPCDQFSDEVGLDTIYGSFLIGEANYKHLWEVIKICLVLSHGNATVEGGFSVNKSLLVENMHEKTVIAQRHIHDEIQEAGGIKNIHISKKMLDYVRGARKRYHEYLEMKKQEKSEKDKKKAEKRKLDIQVKDLEGERKKLMMATEEKREAIDVELQELKKKQASLY
;
A
#
# COMPACT_ATOMS: atom_id res chain seq x y z
N MET A 1 14.73 15.94 -34.29
CA MET A 1 13.34 16.02 -33.73
C MET A 1 13.43 16.52 -32.29
N SER A 2 12.65 17.54 -31.91
CA SER A 2 12.76 18.22 -30.61
C SER A 2 12.40 17.33 -29.41
N LEU A 3 13.10 17.51 -28.29
CA LEU A 3 12.83 16.89 -26.98
C LEU A 3 11.36 16.98 -26.54
N SER A 4 10.70 18.09 -26.89
CA SER A 4 9.27 18.32 -26.61
C SER A 4 8.33 17.34 -27.33
N LYS A 5 8.68 16.87 -28.55
CA LYS A 5 7.90 15.83 -29.23
C LYS A 5 8.12 14.43 -28.64
N ARG A 6 9.27 14.16 -28.01
CA ARG A 6 9.57 12.86 -27.35
C ARG A 6 8.86 12.69 -26.00
N MET A 7 8.69 13.76 -25.23
CA MET A 7 7.95 13.72 -23.95
C MET A 7 6.45 13.42 -24.14
N VAL A 8 5.82 14.01 -25.16
CA VAL A 8 4.40 13.77 -25.48
C VAL A 8 4.15 12.32 -25.95
N LEU A 9 5.12 11.71 -26.63
CA LEU A 9 5.07 10.30 -27.03
C LEU A 9 5.22 9.35 -25.82
N SER A 10 5.99 9.71 -24.80
CA SER A 10 6.21 8.89 -23.60
C SER A 10 4.98 8.85 -22.67
N SER A 11 4.28 9.96 -22.49
CA SER A 11 3.04 10.03 -21.71
C SER A 11 1.88 9.29 -22.40
N ARG A 12 1.73 9.46 -23.72
CA ARG A 12 0.69 8.80 -24.53
C ARG A 12 0.81 7.27 -24.55
N VAL A 13 2.04 6.76 -24.49
CA VAL A 13 2.35 5.33 -24.39
C VAL A 13 2.03 4.78 -23.00
N ARG A 14 1.99 5.60 -21.95
CA ARG A 14 1.66 5.14 -20.59
C ARG A 14 0.16 4.85 -20.42
N THR A 15 -0.70 5.63 -21.05
CA THR A 15 -2.16 5.53 -20.90
C THR A 15 -2.81 4.55 -21.88
N GLU A 16 -2.34 4.48 -23.14
CA GLU A 16 -2.78 3.47 -24.12
C GLU A 16 -2.40 2.04 -23.71
N ASN A 17 -1.28 1.85 -23.01
CA ASN A 17 -0.85 0.51 -22.57
C ASN A 17 -1.56 0.01 -21.30
N ILE A 18 -1.98 0.89 -20.38
CA ILE A 18 -2.77 0.47 -19.20
C ILE A 18 -4.17 0.02 -19.64
N THR A 19 -4.78 0.74 -20.59
CA THR A 19 -6.11 0.42 -21.13
C THR A 19 -6.12 -0.84 -22.00
N LEU A 20 -5.09 -1.08 -22.83
CA LEU A 20 -4.98 -2.30 -23.65
C LEU A 20 -4.63 -3.56 -22.83
N LEU A 21 -3.83 -3.45 -21.77
CA LEU A 21 -3.54 -4.58 -20.86
C LEU A 21 -4.77 -4.98 -20.02
N GLU A 22 -5.58 -4.02 -19.58
CA GLU A 22 -6.84 -4.31 -18.89
C GLU A 22 -7.85 -5.01 -19.80
N ASP A 23 -8.00 -4.57 -21.06
CA ASP A 23 -8.95 -5.17 -22.00
C ASP A 23 -8.56 -6.58 -22.48
N HIS A 24 -7.26 -6.88 -22.60
CA HIS A 24 -6.80 -8.23 -22.98
C HIS A 24 -6.91 -9.26 -21.86
N LEU A 25 -6.76 -8.83 -20.59
CA LEU A 25 -6.87 -9.70 -19.41
C LEU A 25 -8.31 -10.03 -19.02
N ILE A 26 -9.30 -9.20 -19.39
CA ILE A 26 -10.71 -9.39 -19.05
C ILE A 26 -11.42 -10.41 -19.97
N ARG A 27 -10.95 -10.62 -21.21
CA ARG A 27 -11.70 -11.40 -22.22
C ARG A 27 -11.38 -12.89 -22.32
N ARG A 28 -10.37 -13.43 -21.61
CA ARG A 28 -9.94 -14.85 -21.78
C ARG A 28 -9.56 -15.59 -20.49
N SER A 29 -10.35 -15.52 -19.41
CA SER A 29 -10.12 -16.43 -18.28
C SER A 29 -11.38 -16.77 -17.46
N PRO A 30 -11.61 -18.06 -17.11
CA PRO A 30 -12.56 -18.46 -16.08
C PRO A 30 -12.05 -18.04 -14.69
N PRO A 31 -12.87 -18.07 -13.60
CA PRO A 31 -12.65 -17.22 -12.45
C PRO A 31 -11.35 -17.59 -11.71
N ARG A 32 -10.39 -16.67 -11.67
CA ARG A 32 -9.14 -16.82 -10.92
C ARG A 32 -8.99 -15.74 -9.82
N PRO A 33 -8.17 -16.03 -8.80
CA PRO A 33 -8.03 -15.23 -7.59
C PRO A 33 -7.33 -13.89 -7.88
N ARG A 34 -7.67 -12.87 -7.09
CA ARG A 34 -7.25 -11.47 -7.25
C ARG A 34 -5.72 -11.30 -7.31
N LEU A 35 -5.24 -10.64 -8.38
CA LEU A 35 -3.84 -10.20 -8.61
C LEU A 35 -3.34 -9.12 -7.64
N SER A 36 -4.15 -8.66 -6.68
CA SER A 36 -3.76 -7.72 -5.64
C SER A 36 -2.87 -8.34 -4.55
N ALA A 37 -2.11 -9.40 -4.85
CA ALA A 37 -1.39 -10.20 -3.87
C ALA A 37 0.14 -10.19 -4.00
N LEU A 38 0.70 -9.65 -5.10
CA LEU A 38 2.17 -9.61 -5.26
C LEU A 38 2.84 -8.36 -4.68
N VAL A 39 2.13 -7.23 -4.47
CA VAL A 39 2.68 -6.01 -3.82
C VAL A 39 1.66 -5.33 -2.89
N ALA A 40 0.59 -6.01 -2.47
CA ALA A 40 -0.24 -5.50 -1.37
C ALA A 40 0.41 -5.87 -0.03
N VAL A 41 0.84 -4.85 0.71
CA VAL A 41 1.22 -4.93 2.11
C VAL A 41 0.06 -5.57 2.92
N LYS A 42 0.09 -6.90 3.11
CA LYS A 42 -0.69 -7.58 4.15
C LYS A 42 -0.09 -7.22 5.50
N GLY A 43 -0.45 -6.04 6.01
CA GLY A 43 0.08 -5.54 7.28
C GLY A 43 -0.62 -4.34 7.91
N PHE A 44 -1.57 -3.69 7.24
CA PHE A 44 -2.40 -2.63 7.86
C PHE A 44 -3.88 -2.87 7.58
N THR A 45 -4.45 -3.86 8.26
CA THR A 45 -5.89 -3.88 8.54
C THR A 45 -6.05 -3.94 10.06
N ARG A 46 -6.40 -2.81 10.67
CA ARG A 46 -7.06 -2.87 11.98
C ARG A 46 -8.37 -3.63 11.74
N LYS A 47 -8.48 -4.82 12.31
CA LYS A 47 -9.77 -5.44 12.59
C LYS A 47 -10.53 -4.46 13.49
N PHE A 48 -11.49 -3.73 12.93
CA PHE A 48 -12.57 -3.19 13.74
C PHE A 48 -13.43 -4.38 14.19
N PRO A 49 -13.69 -4.57 15.48
CA PRO A 49 -14.62 -5.59 15.92
C PRO A 49 -16.01 -5.24 15.38
N SER A 50 -16.57 -6.19 14.63
CA SER A 50 -17.97 -6.27 14.28
C SER A 50 -18.79 -6.45 15.55
N ASN A 51 -19.23 -5.33 16.15
CA ASN A 51 -20.29 -5.32 17.15
C ASN A 51 -21.54 -4.71 16.51
N THR A 52 -22.50 -5.60 16.28
CA THR A 52 -23.95 -5.43 16.44
C THR A 52 -24.41 -3.99 16.67
N ILE A 53 -24.88 -3.32 15.61
CA ILE A 53 -25.75 -2.15 15.79
C ILE A 53 -27.15 -2.70 16.05
N THR A 54 -27.40 -2.95 17.33
CA THR A 54 -28.74 -3.14 17.85
C THR A 54 -29.44 -1.79 17.82
N SER A 55 -30.63 -1.75 17.23
CA SER A 55 -31.58 -0.66 17.31
C SER A 55 -31.81 -0.26 18.77
N LEU A 56 -31.49 0.99 19.14
CA LEU A 56 -32.01 1.62 20.34
C LEU A 56 -32.56 3.00 19.98
N SER A 57 -33.88 2.99 19.79
CA SER A 57 -34.79 4.10 20.00
C SER A 57 -34.38 4.90 21.24
N THR A 58 -34.11 6.19 21.06
CA THR A 58 -34.28 7.19 22.12
C THR A 58 -35.04 8.36 21.54
N LYS A 59 -36.29 8.48 21.99
CA LYS A 59 -37.16 9.65 21.85
C LYS A 59 -36.49 10.85 22.54
N GLN A 60 -36.42 11.98 21.84
CA GLN A 60 -36.48 13.38 22.30
C GLN A 60 -35.96 14.22 21.10
N GLY A 61 -36.70 15.06 20.40
CA GLY A 61 -38.00 15.68 20.66
C GLY A 61 -37.91 17.19 20.53
N TYR A 62 -37.45 17.74 19.39
CA TYR A 62 -37.59 19.14 18.94
C TYR A 62 -37.26 19.09 17.42
N GLY A 63 -38.11 19.37 16.44
CA GLY A 63 -39.03 20.48 16.21
C GLY A 63 -38.84 20.88 14.73
N HIS A 64 -39.70 20.37 13.82
CA HIS A 64 -39.74 20.77 12.41
C HIS A 64 -40.22 22.23 12.28
N PRO A 65 -39.68 22.99 11.32
CA PRO A 65 -40.43 23.32 10.10
C PRO A 65 -39.50 23.18 8.89
N GLY A 66 -39.89 22.83 7.67
CA GLY A 66 -41.13 22.88 6.91
C GLY A 66 -40.64 22.81 5.45
N TYR A 67 -41.22 21.93 4.63
CA TYR A 67 -40.81 21.71 3.25
C TYR A 67 -41.04 22.95 2.38
N GLY A 68 -40.07 23.29 1.53
CA GLY A 68 -40.20 24.18 0.37
C GLY A 68 -39.54 23.56 -0.87
N PRO A 69 -40.03 23.82 -2.10
CA PRO A 69 -39.72 23.04 -3.30
C PRO A 69 -38.34 23.37 -3.91
N PRO A 70 -37.81 22.52 -4.82
CA PRO A 70 -36.43 22.62 -5.30
C PRO A 70 -36.30 23.61 -6.44
N GLY A 71 -35.26 24.45 -6.37
CA GLY A 71 -34.75 25.24 -7.49
C GLY A 71 -34.81 26.75 -7.26
N GLN A 72 -33.69 27.33 -6.84
CA GLN A 72 -33.26 28.65 -7.27
C GLN A 72 -31.79 28.85 -6.90
N TYR A 73 -30.98 29.08 -7.93
CA TYR A 73 -29.60 29.52 -7.85
C TYR A 73 -29.54 30.89 -7.15
N TYR A 74 -28.73 31.03 -6.10
CA TYR A 74 -28.37 32.33 -5.58
C TYR A 74 -26.93 32.68 -5.96
N TYR A 75 -26.85 33.60 -6.91
CA TYR A 75 -25.72 34.42 -7.30
C TYR A 75 -25.36 35.35 -6.12
N TYR A 76 -24.09 35.41 -5.70
CA TYR A 76 -23.60 36.48 -4.82
C TYR A 76 -22.63 37.38 -5.61
N PRO A 77 -22.98 38.65 -5.87
CA PRO A 77 -22.06 39.61 -6.48
C PRO A 77 -21.26 40.39 -5.42
N GLY A 78 -19.97 40.59 -5.70
CA GLY A 78 -19.24 41.81 -5.33
C GLY A 78 -18.36 41.75 -4.08
N MET A 79 -17.08 41.41 -4.25
CA MET A 79 -15.98 42.14 -3.59
C MET A 79 -14.86 42.37 -4.61
N GLY A 80 -14.52 43.65 -4.79
CA GLY A 80 -13.68 44.16 -5.87
C GLY A 80 -12.22 43.72 -5.80
N PHE A 81 -11.66 43.50 -6.99
CA PHE A 81 -10.23 43.45 -7.26
C PHE A 81 -9.61 44.85 -7.11
N ASN A 82 -8.52 44.97 -6.36
CA ASN A 82 -7.57 46.08 -6.49
C ASN A 82 -6.27 45.53 -7.11
N PRO A 83 -5.98 45.79 -8.39
CA PRO A 83 -4.79 45.31 -9.07
C PRO A 83 -3.68 46.37 -8.97
N ASN A 84 -2.97 46.41 -7.85
CA ASN A 84 -1.67 47.09 -7.74
C ASN A 84 -0.91 46.50 -6.55
N ASN A 85 -0.23 45.38 -6.78
CA ASN A 85 1.02 45.03 -6.10
C ASN A 85 1.64 43.80 -6.76
N SER A 86 2.66 44.06 -7.58
CA SER A 86 3.61 43.09 -8.11
C SER A 86 4.50 42.55 -6.98
N PRO A 87 4.80 41.25 -6.88
CA PRO A 87 5.78 40.78 -5.91
C PRO A 87 7.19 40.87 -6.52
N SER A 88 7.93 41.90 -6.15
CA SER A 88 9.39 41.92 -6.27
C SER A 88 10.02 41.19 -5.08
N SER A 89 10.99 40.34 -5.39
CA SER A 89 11.93 39.64 -4.51
C SER A 89 12.39 40.43 -3.29
N ASN A 90 12.32 39.82 -2.10
CA ASN A 90 13.35 39.86 -1.06
C ASN A 90 13.03 38.85 0.05
N ASN A 91 13.74 37.72 0.07
CA ASN A 91 13.78 36.81 1.21
C ASN A 91 14.65 37.44 2.30
N SER A 92 13.99 38.05 3.30
CA SER A 92 14.60 38.38 4.59
C SER A 92 13.92 37.54 5.66
N MET A 93 14.74 36.82 6.43
CA MET A 93 14.34 36.01 7.58
C MET A 93 13.46 36.82 8.55
N MET A 94 12.17 36.50 8.61
CA MET A 94 11.34 36.95 9.74
C MET A 94 11.58 36.02 10.92
N HIS A 95 12.34 36.52 11.89
CA HIS A 95 12.22 36.11 13.28
C HIS A 95 10.77 36.30 13.71
N ASN A 96 10.03 35.21 13.92
CA ASN A 96 8.76 35.24 14.62
C ASN A 96 9.02 35.60 16.09
N THR A 97 8.99 36.88 16.41
CA THR A 97 8.77 37.33 17.78
C THR A 97 7.34 36.97 18.17
N MET A 98 7.19 35.99 19.06
CA MET A 98 5.90 35.65 19.66
C MET A 98 5.31 36.87 20.37
N ASN A 99 4.03 37.14 20.10
CA ASN A 99 3.25 38.22 20.69
C ASN A 99 3.18 38.07 22.23
N PRO A 100 3.66 39.04 23.04
CA PRO A 100 3.71 38.93 24.50
C PRO A 100 2.34 38.70 25.17
N SER A 101 1.25 39.11 24.50
CA SER A 101 -0.12 38.93 24.99
C SER A 101 -0.59 37.46 25.06
N MET A 102 0.09 36.53 24.38
CA MET A 102 -0.22 35.10 24.46
C MET A 102 0.47 34.38 25.63
N MET A 103 1.38 35.05 26.36
CA MET A 103 2.06 34.44 27.51
C MET A 103 1.23 34.49 28.82
N ASN A 104 0.15 35.28 28.87
CA ASN A 104 -0.66 35.49 30.08
C ASN A 104 -2.04 34.79 30.03
N LYS A 105 -2.13 33.58 29.47
CA LYS A 105 -3.27 32.69 29.78
C LYS A 105 -2.86 31.81 30.95
N SER A 106 -3.36 32.12 32.15
CA SER A 106 -3.21 31.24 33.31
C SER A 106 -3.90 29.91 32.98
N TYR A 107 -3.10 28.87 32.71
CA TYR A 107 -3.63 27.53 32.55
C TYR A 107 -4.40 27.15 33.83
N PRO A 108 -5.55 26.45 33.71
CA PRO A 108 -6.32 26.06 34.88
C PRO A 108 -5.43 25.23 35.83
N PRO A 109 -5.48 25.50 37.15
CA PRO A 109 -4.69 24.78 38.13
C PRO A 109 -4.94 23.26 38.01
N GLU A 110 -3.92 22.46 38.33
CA GLU A 110 -3.89 21.01 38.05
C GLU A 110 -5.09 20.22 38.61
N ALA A 111 -5.72 20.75 39.66
CA ALA A 111 -6.94 20.27 40.30
C ALA A 111 -8.23 20.42 39.44
N LYS A 112 -8.21 21.31 38.43
CA LYS A 112 -9.36 21.60 37.54
C LYS A 112 -9.26 20.91 36.17
N LEU A 113 -8.23 20.10 35.93
CA LEU A 113 -8.08 19.39 34.66
C LEU A 113 -9.10 18.22 34.56
N PRO A 114 -9.73 18.00 33.39
CA PRO A 114 -10.66 16.89 33.20
C PRO A 114 -10.01 15.53 33.48
N LYS A 115 -10.68 14.65 34.25
CA LYS A 115 -10.23 13.26 34.48
C LYS A 115 -10.47 12.39 33.24
N THR A 116 -9.72 12.69 32.19
CA THR A 116 -9.75 11.98 30.91
C THR A 116 -8.42 11.27 30.70
N LYS A 117 -8.46 10.14 30.00
CA LYS A 117 -7.25 9.34 29.67
C LYS A 117 -6.12 10.17 29.03
N PRO A 118 -6.36 11.14 28.12
CA PRO A 118 -5.30 11.99 27.58
C PRO A 118 -4.64 12.87 28.65
N VAL A 119 -5.43 13.50 29.52
CA VAL A 119 -4.93 14.36 30.61
C VAL A 119 -4.08 13.56 31.59
N GLU A 120 -4.54 12.38 32.01
CA GLU A 120 -3.77 11.51 32.91
C GLU A 120 -2.45 11.01 32.28
N THR A 121 -2.45 10.84 30.96
CA THR A 121 -1.26 10.45 30.19
C THR A 121 -0.24 11.60 30.18
N LEU A 122 -0.71 12.83 29.95
CA LEU A 122 0.13 14.04 29.98
C LEU A 122 0.69 14.32 31.37
N LYS A 123 -0.12 14.16 32.43
CA LYS A 123 0.36 14.28 33.82
C LYS A 123 1.48 13.28 34.11
N ARG A 124 1.28 12.00 33.76
CA ARG A 124 2.31 10.96 33.92
C ARG A 124 3.59 11.28 33.12
N ALA A 125 3.45 11.76 31.90
CA ALA A 125 4.60 12.15 31.07
C ALA A 125 5.34 13.37 31.65
N ALA A 126 4.63 14.37 32.19
CA ALA A 126 5.23 15.55 32.81
C ALA A 126 6.04 15.21 34.07
N CYS A 127 5.66 14.14 34.78
CA CYS A 127 6.40 13.61 35.92
C CYS A 127 7.53 12.65 35.54
N ASP A 128 7.69 12.28 34.27
CA ASP A 128 8.73 11.36 33.83
C ASP A 128 10.10 12.08 33.71
N PRO A 129 11.09 11.74 34.56
CA PRO A 129 12.40 12.39 34.53
C PRO A 129 13.14 12.17 33.20
N PHE A 130 12.78 11.14 32.42
CA PHE A 130 13.39 10.80 31.14
C PHE A 130 12.59 11.32 29.93
N LEU A 131 11.53 12.12 30.10
CA LEU A 131 10.70 12.58 28.98
C LEU A 131 11.54 13.23 27.87
N LYS A 132 12.46 14.14 28.24
CA LYS A 132 13.36 14.81 27.28
C LYS A 132 14.27 13.81 26.56
N CYS A 133 14.81 12.83 27.28
CA CYS A 133 15.64 11.76 26.71
C CYS A 133 14.83 10.88 25.75
N LYS A 134 13.60 10.48 26.12
CA LYS A 134 12.69 9.69 25.27
C LYS A 134 12.38 10.44 23.97
N LEU A 135 12.03 11.71 24.05
CA LEU A 135 11.75 12.54 22.87
C LEU A 135 12.97 12.70 21.96
N ALA A 136 14.16 12.96 22.53
CA ALA A 136 15.40 13.08 21.76
C ALA A 136 15.79 11.76 21.06
N PHE A 137 15.58 10.64 21.74
CA PHE A 137 15.83 9.31 21.16
C PHE A 137 14.84 9.00 20.03
N CYS A 138 13.54 9.21 20.25
CA CYS A 138 12.52 9.05 19.21
C CYS A 138 12.80 9.94 18.00
N LYS A 139 13.21 11.19 18.23
CA LYS A 139 13.60 12.11 17.14
C LYS A 139 14.76 11.55 16.32
N THR A 140 15.80 11.04 16.98
CA THR A 140 16.97 10.48 16.26
C THR A 140 16.56 9.32 15.36
N ILE A 141 15.69 8.42 15.84
CA ILE A 141 15.16 7.31 15.04
C ILE A 141 14.27 7.81 13.89
N ALA A 142 13.45 8.85 14.14
CA ALA A 142 12.62 9.46 13.12
C ALA A 142 13.48 10.10 12.01
N ASP A 143 14.54 10.82 12.38
CA ASP A 143 15.49 11.44 11.46
C ASP A 143 16.22 10.38 10.61
N GLU A 144 16.50 9.19 11.15
CA GLU A 144 17.06 8.06 10.39
C GLU A 144 16.04 7.44 9.40
N CYS A 145 14.76 7.41 9.75
CA CYS A 145 13.70 6.86 8.91
C CYS A 145 13.21 7.84 7.83
N GLN A 146 13.31 9.14 8.10
CA GLN A 146 12.75 10.19 7.26
C GLN A 146 13.27 10.18 5.82
N PRO A 147 14.59 10.02 5.53
CA PRO A 147 15.08 9.97 4.15
C PRO A 147 14.45 8.84 3.35
N PHE A 148 14.25 7.67 3.96
CA PHE A 148 13.54 6.56 3.34
C PHE A 148 12.09 6.96 3.05
N LEU A 149 11.37 7.48 4.06
CA LEU A 149 9.96 7.84 3.91
C LEU A 149 9.75 8.90 2.83
N GLN A 150 10.60 9.93 2.77
CA GLN A 150 10.50 11.01 1.78
C GLN A 150 10.81 10.53 0.36
N ARG A 151 11.84 9.69 0.18
CA ARG A 151 12.28 9.22 -1.14
C ARG A 151 11.19 8.49 -1.93
N PHE A 152 10.27 7.81 -1.25
CA PHE A 152 9.18 7.06 -1.89
C PHE A 152 7.84 7.85 -1.95
N GLN A 153 7.84 9.14 -1.61
CA GLN A 153 6.68 10.04 -1.73
C GLN A 153 6.71 10.76 -3.08
N THR A 154 6.68 9.99 -4.17
CA THR A 154 6.78 10.52 -5.54
C THR A 154 5.91 9.71 -6.50
N SER A 155 5.53 10.32 -7.62
CA SER A 155 4.85 9.62 -8.73
C SER A 155 5.83 8.90 -9.66
N LYS A 156 7.13 9.12 -9.48
CA LYS A 156 8.19 8.50 -10.29
C LYS A 156 8.34 7.01 -9.99
N PRO A 157 8.84 6.21 -10.96
CA PRO A 157 9.03 4.78 -10.73
C PRO A 157 10.21 4.51 -9.78
N MET A 158 9.92 4.28 -8.49
CA MET A 158 10.96 4.05 -7.47
C MET A 158 11.19 2.57 -7.10
N THR A 159 10.39 1.66 -7.66
CA THR A 159 10.45 0.22 -7.34
C THR A 159 11.85 -0.39 -7.46
N PRO A 160 12.67 -0.06 -8.49
CA PRO A 160 14.04 -0.57 -8.60
C PRO A 160 14.94 -0.25 -7.39
N TYR A 161 14.71 0.88 -6.72
CA TYR A 161 15.51 1.32 -5.57
C TYR A 161 15.07 0.72 -4.23
N LEU A 162 13.91 0.06 -4.18
CA LEU A 162 13.28 -0.36 -2.92
C LEU A 162 14.14 -1.37 -2.16
N PHE A 163 14.79 -2.30 -2.85
CA PHE A 163 15.63 -3.32 -2.24
C PHE A 163 16.79 -2.69 -1.43
N GLU A 164 17.62 -1.89 -2.08
CA GLU A 164 18.80 -1.28 -1.46
C GLU A 164 18.38 -0.26 -0.39
N ALA A 165 17.29 0.48 -0.61
CA ALA A 165 16.78 1.45 0.36
C ALA A 165 16.30 0.80 1.67
N VAL A 166 15.57 -0.31 1.60
CA VAL A 166 15.10 -1.04 2.78
C VAL A 166 16.26 -1.75 3.49
N GLU A 167 17.18 -2.34 2.74
CA GLU A 167 18.40 -2.94 3.31
C GLU A 167 19.21 -1.89 4.08
N LYS A 168 19.40 -0.71 3.50
CA LYS A 168 20.13 0.40 4.13
C LYS A 168 19.44 0.90 5.41
N LEU A 169 18.13 1.10 5.39
CA LEU A 169 17.35 1.50 6.58
C LEU A 169 17.49 0.45 7.71
N LEU A 170 17.33 -0.82 7.37
CA LEU A 170 17.43 -1.91 8.33
C LEU A 170 18.82 -1.98 8.96
N ARG A 171 19.88 -1.82 8.16
CA ARG A 171 21.26 -1.76 8.66
C ARG A 171 21.51 -0.61 9.61
N TYR A 172 21.02 0.60 9.29
CA TYR A 172 21.20 1.76 10.17
C TYR A 172 20.64 1.49 11.56
N LEU A 173 19.40 1.00 11.63
CA LEU A 173 18.74 0.68 12.91
C LEU A 173 19.44 -0.47 13.64
N MET A 174 19.82 -1.53 12.93
CA MET A 174 20.47 -2.70 13.53
C MET A 174 21.87 -2.38 14.05
N ASN A 175 22.66 -1.54 13.38
CA ASN A 175 23.99 -1.14 13.83
C ASN A 175 23.99 -0.48 15.22
N ARG A 176 22.84 0.05 15.67
CA ARG A 176 22.71 0.69 16.99
C ARG A 176 22.64 -0.30 18.16
N CYS A 177 22.23 -1.54 17.91
CA CYS A 177 21.97 -2.53 18.97
C CYS A 177 22.40 -3.97 18.68
N VAL A 178 22.76 -4.32 17.44
CA VAL A 178 23.19 -5.66 17.01
C VAL A 178 24.72 -5.74 17.00
N LYS A 179 25.27 -6.91 17.35
CA LYS A 179 26.72 -7.13 17.34
C LYS A 179 27.31 -6.95 15.93
N PRO A 180 28.46 -6.27 15.78
CA PRO A 180 29.10 -6.03 14.47
C PRO A 180 29.37 -7.30 13.66
N ASP A 181 29.71 -8.41 14.33
CA ASP A 181 29.99 -9.69 13.65
C ASP A 181 28.80 -10.24 12.86
N LEU A 182 27.57 -9.97 13.32
CA LEU A 182 26.35 -10.41 12.65
C LEU A 182 25.97 -9.49 11.47
N MET A 183 26.48 -8.25 11.47
CA MET A 183 26.16 -7.24 10.46
C MET A 183 26.90 -7.41 9.13
N LYS A 184 27.79 -8.42 9.03
CA LYS A 184 28.55 -8.77 7.81
C LYS A 184 27.67 -9.35 6.69
N CYS A 185 26.47 -9.84 7.00
CA CYS A 185 25.56 -10.41 6.01
C CYS A 185 24.83 -9.33 5.19
N THR A 186 24.26 -9.70 4.02
CA THR A 186 23.57 -8.78 3.08
C THR A 186 22.20 -9.27 2.64
N GLY A 187 21.37 -8.32 2.21
CA GLY A 187 20.04 -8.56 1.66
C GLY A 187 19.14 -9.39 2.58
N PRO A 188 18.50 -10.47 2.09
CA PRO A 188 17.57 -11.28 2.88
C PRO A 188 18.18 -11.91 4.14
N LYS A 189 19.51 -12.09 4.21
CA LYS A 189 20.19 -12.65 5.39
C LYS A 189 20.10 -11.73 6.61
N LEU A 190 19.89 -10.42 6.42
CA LEU A 190 19.63 -9.50 7.54
C LEU A 190 18.31 -9.82 8.25
N LEU A 191 17.37 -10.47 7.57
CA LEU A 191 16.07 -10.83 8.13
C LEU A 191 16.15 -12.04 9.07
N SER A 192 17.21 -12.84 9.01
CA SER A 192 17.38 -14.01 9.88
C SER A 192 18.03 -13.68 11.23
N ILE A 193 18.52 -12.45 11.41
CA ILE A 193 19.10 -12.03 12.69
C ILE A 193 17.96 -11.82 13.68
N ASP A 194 17.88 -12.69 14.67
CA ASP A 194 16.87 -12.60 15.74
C ASP A 194 17.29 -11.56 16.78
N THR A 195 16.61 -10.42 16.77
CA THR A 195 16.85 -9.32 17.71
C THR A 195 16.23 -9.54 19.09
N LYS A 196 15.52 -10.66 19.31
CA LYS A 196 15.03 -11.05 20.64
C LYS A 196 16.09 -11.77 21.47
N LYS A 197 17.06 -12.41 20.81
CA LYS A 197 18.13 -13.12 21.52
C LYS A 197 19.18 -12.14 22.01
N SER A 198 19.41 -12.12 23.32
CA SER A 198 20.42 -11.28 23.95
C SER A 198 21.83 -11.54 23.43
N GLU A 199 22.13 -12.77 22.98
CA GLU A 199 23.41 -13.16 22.40
C GLU A 199 23.75 -12.41 21.10
N ASN A 200 22.74 -11.94 20.37
CA ASN A 200 22.91 -11.22 19.11
C ASN A 200 23.08 -9.71 19.30
N LEU A 201 22.76 -9.22 20.50
CA LEU A 201 22.73 -7.80 20.83
C LEU A 201 24.01 -7.37 21.53
N ILE A 202 24.36 -6.09 21.38
CA ILE A 202 25.39 -5.48 22.23
C ILE A 202 24.84 -5.27 23.65
N LEU A 203 25.74 -5.16 24.61
CA LEU A 203 25.40 -4.86 26.00
C LEU A 203 24.65 -3.53 26.08
N SER A 204 23.63 -3.43 26.96
CA SER A 204 22.79 -2.23 27.04
C SER A 204 23.59 -0.94 27.19
N LYS A 205 24.64 -0.95 28.00
CA LYS A 205 25.55 0.19 28.19
C LYS A 205 26.23 0.72 26.91
N ASN A 206 26.33 -0.12 25.87
CA ASN A 206 27.02 0.20 24.63
C ASN A 206 26.06 0.56 23.48
N ILE A 207 24.74 0.57 23.74
CA ILE A 207 23.75 0.93 22.72
C ILE A 207 24.03 2.35 22.23
N ASP A 208 23.94 2.53 20.92
CA ASP A 208 23.88 3.88 20.39
C ASP A 208 22.48 4.47 20.57
N ILE A 209 22.34 5.31 21.60
CA ILE A 209 21.13 6.10 21.86
C ILE A 209 21.17 7.51 21.21
N GLY A 210 22.26 7.84 20.51
CA GLY A 210 22.45 9.12 19.82
C GLY A 210 22.98 10.23 20.73
N PHE A 211 23.63 11.22 20.12
CA PHE A 211 24.33 12.29 20.84
C PHE A 211 23.41 13.15 21.71
N ALA A 212 22.25 13.56 21.19
CA ALA A 212 21.30 14.39 21.93
C ALA A 212 20.77 13.68 23.18
N THR A 213 20.41 12.41 23.06
CA THR A 213 19.96 11.58 24.18
C THR A 213 21.05 11.39 25.21
N LYS A 214 22.29 11.08 24.80
CA LYS A 214 23.45 10.93 25.70
C LYS A 214 23.72 12.20 26.52
N ARG A 215 23.68 13.37 25.85
CA ARG A 215 23.85 14.67 26.51
C ARG A 215 22.76 14.92 27.56
N LEU A 216 21.49 14.77 27.17
CA LEU A 216 20.36 14.95 28.09
C LEU A 216 20.38 13.95 29.25
N LEU A 217 20.84 12.72 29.00
CA LEU A 217 20.98 11.71 30.05
C LEU A 217 22.08 12.09 31.08
N GLY A 218 23.15 12.73 30.62
CA GLY A 218 24.19 13.30 31.48
C GLY A 218 23.67 14.47 32.33
N GLU A 219 22.82 15.34 31.77
CA GLU A 219 22.19 16.46 32.48
C GLU A 219 21.16 16.00 33.51
N THR A 220 20.42 14.91 33.25
CA THR A 220 19.44 14.34 34.19
C THR A 220 20.05 13.78 35.48
N ALA A 221 21.37 13.64 35.57
CA ALA A 221 22.07 12.95 36.65
C ALA A 221 21.85 13.53 38.06
N ILE A 222 21.33 14.75 38.20
CA ILE A 222 21.10 15.38 39.51
C ILE A 222 19.88 14.78 40.26
N THR A 223 18.99 14.04 39.59
CA THR A 223 17.71 13.56 40.18
C THR A 223 17.38 12.07 39.98
N VAL A 224 18.18 11.29 39.25
CA VAL A 224 17.88 9.88 38.90
C VAL A 224 19.04 8.93 39.23
N THR A 225 18.70 7.76 39.77
CA THR A 225 19.67 6.72 40.15
C THR A 225 20.30 6.05 38.92
N GLU A 226 21.50 5.48 39.07
CA GLU A 226 22.16 4.71 38.00
C GLU A 226 21.31 3.53 37.51
N ARG A 227 20.55 2.89 38.41
CA ARG A 227 19.60 1.84 38.05
C ARG A 227 18.54 2.34 37.07
N GLN A 228 17.95 3.51 37.33
CA GLN A 228 16.93 4.11 36.46
C GLN A 228 17.51 4.50 35.09
N LYS A 229 18.76 4.97 35.04
CA LYS A 229 19.44 5.25 33.77
C LYS A 229 19.65 3.97 32.94
N LEU A 230 20.05 2.87 33.59
CA LEU A 230 20.19 1.57 32.93
C LEU A 230 18.85 1.02 32.45
N GLU A 231 17.78 1.20 33.23
CA GLU A 231 16.40 0.85 32.84
C GLU A 231 15.96 1.65 31.61
N PHE A 232 16.19 2.96 31.57
CA PHE A 232 15.92 3.79 30.39
C PHE A 232 16.70 3.33 29.14
N ILE A 233 17.98 3.00 29.28
CA ILE A 233 18.79 2.48 28.16
C ILE A 233 18.25 1.12 27.69
N HIS A 234 17.79 0.27 28.61
CA HIS A 234 17.12 -0.98 28.29
C HIS A 234 15.81 -0.74 27.52
N GLU A 235 14.99 0.23 27.91
CA GLU A 235 13.79 0.64 27.17
C GLU A 235 14.13 1.11 25.75
N CYS A 236 15.18 1.91 25.59
CA CYS A 236 15.67 2.32 24.27
C CYS A 236 16.03 1.12 23.39
N ARG A 237 16.72 0.12 23.96
CA ARG A 237 17.00 -1.15 23.26
C ARG A 237 15.71 -1.84 22.83
N SER A 238 14.75 -1.95 23.75
CA SER A 238 13.48 -2.65 23.53
C SER A 238 12.69 -2.00 22.40
N MET A 239 12.68 -0.67 22.33
CA MET A 239 12.08 0.08 21.23
C MET A 239 12.74 -0.25 19.89
N LEU A 240 14.08 -0.21 19.83
CA LEU A 240 14.86 -0.55 18.63
C LEU A 240 14.58 -1.98 18.17
N THR A 241 14.71 -2.97 19.05
CA THR A 241 14.50 -4.38 18.70
C THR A 241 13.07 -4.64 18.26
N THR A 242 12.08 -4.00 18.90
CA THR A 242 10.67 -4.09 18.49
C THR A 242 10.45 -3.50 17.09
N MET A 243 11.03 -2.33 16.81
CA MET A 243 10.94 -1.69 15.51
C MET A 243 11.62 -2.52 14.42
N ILE A 244 12.84 -3.01 14.67
CA ILE A 244 13.58 -3.88 13.76
C ILE A 244 12.79 -5.15 13.49
N ALA A 245 12.25 -5.81 14.52
CA ALA A 245 11.44 -7.01 14.37
C ALA A 245 10.20 -6.75 13.49
N LYS A 246 9.55 -5.58 13.64
CA LYS A 246 8.42 -5.19 12.79
C LYS A 246 8.83 -4.94 11.34
N LEU A 247 9.96 -4.27 11.12
CA LEU A 247 10.53 -4.09 9.78
C LEU A 247 10.89 -5.43 9.15
N GLN A 248 11.52 -6.33 9.88
CA GLN A 248 11.85 -7.69 9.43
C GLN A 248 10.57 -8.50 9.13
N GLU A 249 9.53 -8.40 9.95
CA GLU A 249 8.25 -9.10 9.77
C GLU A 249 7.59 -8.74 8.43
N LYS A 250 7.53 -7.46 8.09
CA LYS A 250 6.86 -6.92 6.90
C LYS A 250 7.81 -6.54 5.76
N SER A 251 9.08 -6.93 5.84
CA SER A 251 10.10 -6.47 4.90
C SER A 251 9.84 -6.94 3.46
N PRO A 252 9.88 -6.04 2.46
CA PRO A 252 9.88 -6.42 1.06
C PRO A 252 11.15 -7.19 0.66
N LEU A 253 12.22 -7.19 1.47
CA LEU A 253 13.42 -7.99 1.23
C LEU A 253 13.15 -9.51 1.20
N LYS A 254 12.01 -9.97 1.75
CA LYS A 254 11.56 -11.36 1.65
C LYS A 254 11.14 -11.75 0.23
N GLN A 255 10.70 -10.77 -0.56
CA GLN A 255 10.14 -10.97 -1.88
C GLN A 255 11.27 -11.10 -2.90
N LYS A 256 11.32 -12.24 -3.61
CA LYS A 256 12.27 -12.45 -4.70
C LYS A 256 12.09 -11.41 -5.82
N ALA A 257 10.84 -11.05 -6.12
CA ALA A 257 10.51 -10.02 -7.10
C ALA A 257 11.18 -8.66 -6.78
N VAL A 258 11.17 -8.21 -5.52
CA VAL A 258 11.79 -6.93 -5.11
C VAL A 258 13.31 -6.96 -5.32
N ARG A 259 13.94 -8.10 -5.00
CA ARG A 259 15.36 -8.32 -5.30
C ARG A 259 15.63 -8.40 -6.81
N GLY A 260 14.69 -8.92 -7.59
CA GLY A 260 14.77 -8.95 -9.04
C GLY A 260 14.69 -7.54 -9.64
N LEU A 261 13.77 -6.71 -9.14
CA LEU A 261 13.54 -5.34 -9.58
C LEU A 261 14.76 -4.43 -9.42
N SER A 262 15.61 -4.68 -8.42
CA SER A 262 16.87 -3.94 -8.26
C SER A 262 17.94 -4.26 -9.28
N SER A 263 17.67 -5.18 -10.22
CA SER A 263 18.46 -5.25 -11.46
C SER A 263 18.34 -3.96 -12.28
N LEU A 264 17.19 -3.29 -12.25
CA LEU A 264 16.93 -2.03 -12.98
C LEU A 264 17.45 -0.79 -12.24
N ASP A 265 18.24 -0.96 -11.17
CA ASP A 265 18.90 0.16 -10.51
C ASP A 265 20.18 0.51 -11.28
N PRO A 266 20.31 1.75 -11.80
CA PRO A 266 21.51 2.21 -12.49
C PRO A 266 22.81 1.93 -11.73
N CYS A 267 22.81 2.10 -10.40
CA CYS A 267 24.00 1.85 -9.59
C CYS A 267 24.40 0.37 -9.63
N VAL A 268 23.43 -0.55 -9.62
CA VAL A 268 23.68 -1.99 -9.68
C VAL A 268 24.20 -2.39 -11.06
N ILE A 269 23.65 -1.81 -12.14
CA ILE A 269 24.08 -2.07 -13.51
C ILE A 269 25.52 -1.58 -13.73
N GLN A 270 25.82 -0.35 -13.32
CA GLN A 270 27.13 0.28 -13.56
C GLN A 270 28.26 -0.32 -12.72
N HIS A 271 27.99 -0.71 -11.47
CA HIS A 271 29.04 -1.16 -10.55
C HIS A 271 29.08 -2.68 -10.37
N SER A 272 28.02 -3.41 -10.74
CA SER A 272 27.92 -4.85 -10.53
C SER A 272 27.06 -5.54 -11.61
N PRO A 273 27.47 -5.48 -12.89
CA PRO A 273 26.65 -5.95 -14.01
C PRO A 273 26.31 -7.44 -13.92
N GLN A 274 27.20 -8.29 -13.42
CA GLN A 274 26.91 -9.72 -13.23
C GLN A 274 25.83 -9.94 -12.17
N LEU A 275 25.83 -9.12 -11.11
CA LEU A 275 24.77 -9.14 -10.10
C LEU A 275 23.44 -8.65 -10.69
N ALA A 276 23.48 -7.59 -11.51
CA ALA A 276 22.31 -7.07 -12.20
C ALA A 276 21.68 -8.14 -13.10
N GLN A 277 22.48 -8.84 -13.91
CA GLN A 277 22.03 -9.93 -14.79
C GLN A 277 21.40 -11.09 -14.00
N LYS A 278 22.03 -11.49 -12.90
CA LYS A 278 21.49 -12.53 -12.00
C LYS A 278 20.15 -12.11 -11.40
N ARG A 279 20.04 -10.87 -10.91
CA ARG A 279 18.80 -10.32 -10.35
C ARG A 279 17.71 -10.22 -11.43
N PHE A 280 18.06 -9.81 -12.65
CA PHE A 280 17.11 -9.74 -13.76
C PHE A 280 16.58 -11.12 -14.16
N SER A 281 17.41 -12.15 -14.13
CA SER A 281 16.96 -13.53 -14.35
C SER A 281 15.91 -13.95 -13.31
N PHE A 282 16.11 -13.64 -12.03
CA PHE A 282 15.09 -13.87 -11.01
C PHE A 282 13.81 -13.07 -11.26
N LEU A 283 13.92 -11.84 -11.76
CA LEU A 283 12.77 -11.02 -12.09
C LEU A 283 11.92 -11.67 -13.19
N LEU A 284 12.55 -12.14 -14.26
CA LEU A 284 11.87 -12.82 -15.36
C LEU A 284 11.18 -14.10 -14.91
N GLU A 285 11.83 -14.91 -14.05
CA GLU A 285 11.22 -16.10 -13.44
C GLU A 285 9.96 -15.74 -12.66
N GLU A 286 10.00 -14.71 -11.80
CA GLU A 286 8.85 -14.30 -11.00
C GLU A 286 7.71 -13.74 -11.86
N LEU A 287 8.02 -12.98 -12.91
CA LEU A 287 7.01 -12.46 -13.85
C LEU A 287 6.37 -13.58 -14.69
N ASN A 288 7.16 -14.58 -15.10
CA ASN A 288 6.68 -15.74 -15.85
C ASN A 288 5.81 -16.64 -14.96
N HIS A 289 6.24 -16.97 -13.74
CA HIS A 289 5.44 -17.72 -12.77
C HIS A 289 4.09 -17.03 -12.47
N ALA A 290 4.07 -15.70 -12.48
CA ALA A 290 2.85 -14.91 -12.32
C ALA A 290 1.97 -14.86 -13.59
N ASN A 291 2.38 -15.50 -14.69
CA ASN A 291 1.78 -15.44 -16.03
C ASN A 291 1.63 -14.01 -16.57
N ILE A 292 2.55 -13.11 -16.19
CA ILE A 292 2.58 -11.72 -16.67
C ILE A 292 3.32 -11.64 -18.01
N ILE A 293 4.36 -12.46 -18.18
CA ILE A 293 5.12 -12.61 -19.43
C ILE A 293 5.17 -14.09 -19.83
N ASN A 294 5.37 -14.35 -21.12
CA ASN A 294 5.57 -15.72 -21.63
C ASN A 294 7.06 -16.07 -21.77
N ASP A 295 7.34 -17.35 -22.03
CA ASP A 295 8.71 -17.89 -22.13
C ASP A 295 9.54 -17.20 -23.23
N VAL A 296 8.91 -16.91 -24.37
CA VAL A 296 9.57 -16.28 -25.52
C VAL A 296 10.02 -14.85 -25.18
N LEU A 297 9.12 -14.08 -24.56
CA LEU A 297 9.41 -12.73 -24.12
C LEU A 297 10.50 -12.73 -23.04
N ALA A 298 10.45 -13.67 -22.09
CA ALA A 298 11.45 -13.80 -21.04
C ALA A 298 12.85 -14.09 -21.60
N GLU A 299 13.01 -15.10 -22.46
CA GLU A 299 14.30 -15.48 -23.03
C GLU A 299 14.90 -14.37 -23.92
N ASN A 300 14.07 -13.70 -24.71
CA ASN A 300 14.53 -12.58 -25.54
C ASN A 300 14.95 -11.39 -24.68
N ALA A 301 14.12 -10.99 -23.71
CA ALA A 301 14.45 -9.89 -22.80
C ALA A 301 15.74 -10.18 -22.00
N LYS A 302 15.99 -11.43 -21.60
CA LYS A 302 17.22 -11.85 -20.92
C LYS A 302 18.46 -11.62 -21.79
N LYS A 303 18.41 -12.00 -23.08
CA LYS A 303 19.50 -11.80 -24.04
C LYS A 303 19.76 -10.32 -24.29
N GLU A 304 18.71 -9.54 -24.50
CA GLU A 304 18.79 -8.09 -24.70
C GLU A 304 19.37 -7.39 -23.46
N TYR A 305 18.96 -7.82 -22.26
CA TYR A 305 19.49 -7.28 -21.01
C TYR A 305 20.97 -7.62 -20.78
N LEU A 306 21.40 -8.84 -21.14
CA LEU A 306 22.81 -9.20 -21.12
C LEU A 306 23.65 -8.26 -21.99
N HIS A 307 23.17 -7.98 -23.20
CA HIS A 307 23.82 -7.01 -24.09
C HIS A 307 23.87 -5.61 -23.45
N PHE A 308 22.74 -5.13 -22.92
CA PHE A 308 22.64 -3.84 -22.24
C PHE A 308 23.62 -3.69 -21.07
N CYS A 309 23.72 -4.70 -20.20
CA CYS A 309 24.66 -4.68 -19.08
C CYS A 309 26.14 -4.73 -19.50
N ASN A 310 26.43 -5.18 -20.72
CA ASN A 310 27.79 -5.30 -21.26
C ASN A 310 28.19 -4.10 -22.14
N LEU A 311 27.35 -3.07 -22.24
CA LEU A 311 27.73 -1.79 -22.85
C LEU A 311 28.96 -1.21 -22.15
N LYS A 312 29.74 -0.39 -22.87
CA LYS A 312 30.94 0.23 -22.29
C LYS A 312 30.53 1.11 -21.11
N LYS A 313 31.40 1.17 -20.09
CA LYS A 313 31.16 2.00 -18.90
C LYS A 313 30.84 3.46 -19.25
N SER A 314 31.51 4.03 -20.25
CA SER A 314 31.24 5.39 -20.74
C SER A 314 29.83 5.56 -21.33
N GLU A 315 29.32 4.54 -22.04
CA GLU A 315 27.97 4.56 -22.60
C GLU A 315 26.92 4.49 -21.49
N LEU A 316 27.11 3.57 -20.52
CA LEU A 316 26.23 3.47 -19.35
C LEU A 316 26.28 4.73 -18.48
N GLN A 317 27.44 5.40 -18.40
CA GLN A 317 27.58 6.68 -17.71
C GLN A 317 26.78 7.77 -18.41
N GLU A 318 26.83 7.87 -19.74
CA GLU A 318 26.03 8.86 -20.48
C GLU A 318 24.52 8.56 -20.38
N ILE A 319 24.10 7.29 -20.49
CA ILE A 319 22.69 6.90 -20.35
C ILE A 319 22.14 7.28 -18.96
N PHE A 320 22.90 6.99 -17.90
CA PHE A 320 22.47 7.22 -16.53
C PHE A 320 22.99 8.54 -15.94
N ARG A 321 23.62 9.41 -16.74
CA ARG A 321 24.02 10.75 -16.32
C ARG A 321 22.88 11.56 -15.69
N PRO A 322 21.61 11.46 -16.18
CA PRO A 322 20.50 12.14 -15.52
C PRO A 322 20.15 11.61 -14.12
N CYS A 323 20.66 10.42 -13.74
CA CYS A 323 20.47 9.84 -12.41
C CYS A 323 21.47 10.36 -11.37
N ASP A 324 22.44 11.21 -11.72
CA ASP A 324 23.48 11.63 -10.79
C ASP A 324 22.87 12.45 -9.64
N GLN A 325 22.70 11.75 -8.52
CA GLN A 325 22.55 12.16 -7.14
C GLN A 325 21.74 13.45 -6.90
N PHE A 326 20.49 13.25 -6.48
CA PHE A 326 19.56 14.25 -5.91
C PHE A 326 18.78 15.14 -6.88
N SER A 327 19.02 15.06 -8.19
CA SER A 327 18.09 15.64 -9.15
C SER A 327 16.90 14.70 -9.32
N ASP A 328 15.82 14.98 -8.60
CA ASP A 328 14.49 14.44 -8.89
C ASP A 328 13.91 15.11 -10.16
N GLU A 329 14.72 15.37 -11.18
CA GLU A 329 14.22 15.94 -12.44
C GLU A 329 13.74 14.84 -13.38
N VAL A 330 14.54 13.79 -13.61
CA VAL A 330 14.22 12.75 -14.60
C VAL A 330 13.95 11.40 -13.94
N GLY A 331 12.83 10.75 -14.28
CA GLY A 331 12.50 9.41 -13.78
C GLY A 331 13.13 8.28 -14.60
N LEU A 332 13.29 7.09 -14.00
CA LEU A 332 13.84 5.91 -14.71
C LEU A 332 13.05 5.52 -15.96
N ASP A 333 11.73 5.74 -15.94
CA ASP A 333 10.85 5.58 -17.10
C ASP A 333 11.28 6.43 -18.29
N THR A 334 11.66 7.69 -18.03
CA THR A 334 12.12 8.61 -19.06
C THR A 334 13.51 8.21 -19.56
N ILE A 335 14.39 7.80 -18.66
CA ILE A 335 15.77 7.40 -18.99
C ILE A 335 15.76 6.13 -19.85
N TYR A 336 15.16 5.05 -19.34
CA TYR A 336 15.01 3.82 -20.10
C TYR A 336 14.22 4.04 -21.38
N GLY A 337 13.14 4.83 -21.33
CA GLY A 337 12.35 5.16 -22.50
C GLY A 337 13.16 5.88 -23.59
N SER A 338 14.04 6.81 -23.21
CA SER A 338 14.85 7.57 -24.16
C SER A 338 15.85 6.72 -24.95
N PHE A 339 16.26 5.59 -24.39
CA PHE A 339 17.27 4.70 -24.96
C PHE A 339 16.66 3.44 -25.60
N LEU A 340 15.59 2.89 -25.03
CA LEU A 340 15.05 1.59 -25.46
C LEU A 340 13.85 1.72 -26.41
N ILE A 341 13.11 2.85 -26.42
CA ILE A 341 11.92 2.99 -27.26
C ILE A 341 12.32 3.11 -28.73
N GLY A 342 11.77 2.21 -29.56
CA GLY A 342 11.98 2.21 -31.02
C GLY A 342 13.24 1.46 -31.46
N GLU A 343 14.07 1.03 -30.52
CA GLU A 343 15.26 0.23 -30.80
C GLU A 343 14.89 -1.24 -30.98
N ALA A 344 15.12 -1.77 -32.19
CA ALA A 344 14.79 -3.16 -32.52
C ALA A 344 15.52 -4.18 -31.61
N ASN A 345 16.73 -3.83 -31.19
CA ASN A 345 17.59 -4.67 -30.35
C ASN A 345 17.16 -4.72 -28.87
N TYR A 346 16.19 -3.89 -28.45
CA TYR A 346 15.77 -3.77 -27.05
C TYR A 346 14.25 -3.84 -26.87
N LYS A 347 13.53 -4.33 -27.89
CA LYS A 347 12.06 -4.35 -27.91
C LYS A 347 11.49 -5.15 -26.74
N HIS A 348 12.02 -6.35 -26.50
CA HIS A 348 11.51 -7.27 -25.48
C HIS A 348 11.90 -6.80 -24.08
N LEU A 349 13.11 -6.28 -23.93
CA LEU A 349 13.60 -5.67 -22.70
C LEU A 349 12.72 -4.48 -22.30
N TRP A 350 12.39 -3.60 -23.24
CA TRP A 350 11.52 -2.47 -22.96
C TRP A 350 10.13 -2.91 -22.49
N GLU A 351 9.57 -3.97 -23.09
CA GLU A 351 8.28 -4.53 -22.68
C GLU A 351 8.29 -4.98 -21.21
N VAL A 352 9.33 -5.69 -20.79
CA VAL A 352 9.51 -6.12 -19.40
C VAL A 352 9.74 -4.92 -18.47
N ILE A 353 10.59 -3.96 -18.86
CA ILE A 353 10.89 -2.79 -18.03
C ILE A 353 9.62 -1.95 -17.80
N LYS A 354 8.77 -1.77 -18.82
CA LYS A 354 7.48 -1.07 -18.67
C LYS A 354 6.63 -1.69 -17.56
N ILE A 355 6.48 -3.02 -17.56
CA ILE A 355 5.72 -3.75 -16.53
C ILE A 355 6.29 -3.48 -15.14
N CYS A 356 7.62 -3.43 -15.02
CA CYS A 356 8.29 -3.23 -13.73
C CYS A 356 8.15 -1.79 -13.21
N LEU A 357 8.24 -0.79 -14.08
CA LEU A 357 8.21 0.63 -13.70
C LEU A 357 6.79 1.14 -13.40
N VAL A 358 5.73 0.39 -13.75
CA VAL A 358 4.35 0.72 -13.34
C VAL A 358 3.96 0.14 -11.98
N LEU A 359 4.80 -0.72 -11.39
CA LEU A 359 4.53 -1.28 -10.07
C LEU A 359 4.52 -0.17 -9.01
N SER A 360 3.52 -0.24 -8.11
CA SER A 360 3.45 0.64 -6.96
C SER A 360 4.61 0.38 -6.00
N HIS A 361 5.26 1.45 -5.54
CA HIS A 361 6.40 1.42 -4.63
C HIS A 361 6.09 2.05 -3.26
N GLY A 362 4.87 2.55 -3.07
CA GLY A 362 4.47 3.27 -1.87
C GLY A 362 2.99 3.63 -1.88
N ASN A 363 2.49 4.07 -0.72
CA ASN A 363 1.08 4.43 -0.57
C ASN A 363 0.73 5.80 -1.16
N ALA A 364 1.72 6.65 -1.44
CA ALA A 364 1.52 8.03 -1.91
C ALA A 364 0.61 8.10 -3.14
N THR A 365 0.88 7.28 -4.16
CA THR A 365 0.06 7.22 -5.39
C THR A 365 -1.36 6.74 -5.10
N VAL A 366 -1.52 5.77 -4.19
CA VAL A 366 -2.84 5.21 -3.82
C VAL A 366 -3.65 6.25 -3.05
N GLU A 367 -3.04 6.92 -2.08
CA GLU A 367 -3.65 7.98 -1.27
C GLU A 367 -3.98 9.23 -2.10
N GLY A 368 -3.11 9.57 -3.06
CA GLY A 368 -3.38 10.59 -4.08
C GLY A 368 -4.59 10.21 -4.93
N GLY A 369 -4.69 8.95 -5.35
CA GLY A 369 -5.86 8.41 -6.04
C GLY A 369 -7.15 8.56 -5.23
N PHE A 370 -7.12 8.23 -3.93
CA PHE A 370 -8.27 8.44 -3.04
C PHE A 370 -8.65 9.90 -2.88
N SER A 371 -7.67 10.80 -2.82
CA SER A 371 -7.93 12.24 -2.67
C SER A 371 -8.63 12.82 -3.89
N VAL A 372 -8.19 12.43 -5.09
CA VAL A 372 -8.85 12.81 -6.34
C VAL A 372 -10.21 12.14 -6.48
N ASN A 373 -10.35 10.87 -6.07
CA ASN A 373 -11.65 10.22 -6.06
C ASN A 373 -12.61 10.95 -5.12
N LYS A 374 -12.14 11.38 -3.94
CA LYS A 374 -12.94 12.17 -2.99
C LYS A 374 -13.46 13.48 -3.62
N SER A 375 -12.70 14.13 -4.49
CA SER A 375 -13.18 15.33 -5.20
C SER A 375 -14.18 15.03 -6.32
N LEU A 376 -14.21 13.79 -6.84
CA LEU A 376 -15.14 13.36 -7.88
C LEU A 376 -16.43 12.75 -7.31
N LEU A 377 -16.42 12.30 -6.06
CA LEU A 377 -17.56 11.63 -5.44
C LEU A 377 -18.75 12.57 -5.23
N VAL A 378 -19.91 12.15 -5.72
CA VAL A 378 -21.22 12.73 -5.43
C VAL A 378 -22.08 11.69 -4.72
N GLU A 379 -23.04 12.13 -3.89
CA GLU A 379 -23.99 11.24 -3.21
C GLU A 379 -24.72 10.32 -4.20
N ASN A 380 -24.96 9.08 -3.80
CA ASN A 380 -25.68 8.06 -4.57
C ASN A 380 -25.03 7.65 -5.91
N MET A 381 -23.72 7.83 -6.09
CA MET A 381 -23.01 7.31 -7.26
C MET A 381 -22.76 5.79 -7.17
N HIS A 382 -23.01 5.09 -8.28
CA HIS A 382 -22.56 3.72 -8.46
C HIS A 382 -21.08 3.65 -8.83
N GLU A 383 -20.42 2.54 -8.49
CA GLU A 383 -19.01 2.26 -8.79
C GLU A 383 -18.65 2.52 -10.27
N LYS A 384 -19.50 2.08 -11.21
CA LYS A 384 -19.30 2.31 -12.65
C LYS A 384 -19.23 3.80 -13.01
N THR A 385 -20.01 4.63 -12.33
CA THR A 385 -20.03 6.08 -12.55
C THR A 385 -18.74 6.71 -12.03
N VAL A 386 -18.26 6.27 -10.86
CA VAL A 386 -16.97 6.70 -10.29
C VAL A 386 -15.83 6.38 -11.26
N ILE A 387 -15.79 5.14 -11.78
CA ILE A 387 -14.77 4.70 -12.75
C ILE A 387 -14.84 5.55 -14.03
N ALA A 388 -16.04 5.78 -14.58
CA ALA A 388 -16.21 6.58 -15.78
C ALA A 388 -15.77 8.04 -15.59
N GLN A 389 -16.13 8.68 -14.47
CA GLN A 389 -15.67 10.03 -14.15
C GLN A 389 -14.16 10.08 -13.95
N ARG A 390 -13.58 9.03 -13.36
CA ARG A 390 -12.14 8.93 -13.19
C ARG A 390 -11.40 8.91 -14.52
N HIS A 391 -11.86 8.09 -15.47
CA HIS A 391 -11.29 8.06 -16.81
C HIS A 391 -11.36 9.43 -17.50
N ILE A 392 -12.50 10.13 -17.38
CA ILE A 392 -12.67 11.47 -17.95
C ILE A 392 -11.69 12.46 -17.30
N HIS A 393 -11.56 12.43 -15.97
CA HIS A 393 -10.62 13.29 -15.24
C HIS A 393 -9.17 13.05 -15.70
N ASP A 394 -8.75 11.80 -15.80
CA ASP A 394 -7.39 11.43 -16.17
C ASP A 394 -7.09 11.84 -17.63
N GLU A 395 -8.03 11.66 -18.56
CA GLU A 395 -7.91 12.11 -19.96
C GLU A 395 -7.81 13.64 -20.06
N ILE A 396 -8.62 14.39 -19.29
CA ILE A 396 -8.55 15.86 -19.23
C ILE A 396 -7.18 16.29 -18.73
N GLN A 397 -6.68 15.64 -17.68
CA GLN A 397 -5.39 15.95 -17.08
C GLN A 397 -4.24 15.66 -18.07
N GLU A 398 -4.30 14.53 -18.78
CA GLU A 398 -3.32 14.17 -19.81
C GLU A 398 -3.32 15.14 -20.99
N ALA A 399 -4.49 15.60 -21.43
CA ALA A 399 -4.60 16.62 -22.47
C ALA A 399 -4.03 17.98 -22.03
N GLY A 400 -3.71 18.18 -20.76
CA GLY A 400 -3.28 19.47 -20.21
C GLY A 400 -4.44 20.45 -20.00
N GLY A 401 -5.65 19.92 -19.81
CA GLY A 401 -6.87 20.66 -19.54
C GLY A 401 -7.93 20.53 -20.63
N ILE A 402 -9.16 20.93 -20.26
CA ILE A 402 -10.37 20.73 -21.07
C ILE A 402 -10.26 21.35 -22.47
N LYS A 403 -9.56 22.48 -22.59
CA LYS A 403 -9.42 23.21 -23.87
C LYS A 403 -8.61 22.46 -24.93
N ASN A 404 -7.76 21.53 -24.51
CA ASN A 404 -6.86 20.79 -25.40
C ASN A 404 -7.47 19.47 -25.88
N ILE A 405 -8.67 19.13 -25.42
CA ILE A 405 -9.34 17.89 -25.81
C ILE A 405 -9.90 18.05 -27.21
N HIS A 406 -9.43 17.20 -28.12
CA HIS A 406 -9.96 17.15 -29.47
C HIS A 406 -11.29 16.39 -29.49
N ILE A 407 -12.39 17.10 -29.75
CA ILE A 407 -13.72 16.51 -29.88
C ILE A 407 -13.81 15.77 -31.22
N SER A 408 -13.65 14.44 -31.18
CA SER A 408 -13.76 13.62 -32.38
C SER A 408 -15.22 13.38 -32.80
N LYS A 409 -15.44 13.14 -34.09
CA LYS A 409 -16.76 12.73 -34.62
C LYS A 409 -17.31 11.49 -33.91
N LYS A 410 -16.44 10.53 -33.56
CA LYS A 410 -16.81 9.34 -32.80
C LYS A 410 -17.41 9.70 -31.44
N MET A 411 -16.85 10.69 -30.74
CA MET A 411 -17.41 11.15 -29.46
C MET A 411 -18.79 11.79 -29.64
N LEU A 412 -18.99 12.59 -30.68
CA LEU A 412 -20.28 13.20 -30.99
C LEU A 412 -21.35 12.15 -31.29
N ASP A 413 -21.02 11.16 -32.12
CA ASP A 413 -21.91 10.05 -32.44
C ASP A 413 -22.18 9.17 -31.21
N TYR A 414 -21.18 8.98 -30.34
CA TYR A 414 -21.36 8.33 -29.06
C TYR A 414 -22.39 9.10 -28.21
N VAL A 415 -22.22 10.41 -28.00
CA VAL A 415 -23.15 11.24 -27.21
C VAL A 415 -24.57 11.19 -27.79
N ARG A 416 -24.75 11.29 -29.11
CA ARG A 416 -26.06 11.18 -29.76
C ARG A 416 -26.78 9.87 -29.43
N GLY A 417 -26.05 8.76 -29.34
CA GLY A 417 -26.61 7.45 -28.99
C GLY A 417 -26.75 7.18 -27.48
N ALA A 418 -26.37 8.12 -26.60
CA ALA A 418 -26.28 7.86 -25.16
C ALA A 418 -27.63 7.47 -24.52
N ARG A 419 -28.72 8.14 -24.91
CA ARG A 419 -30.05 7.85 -24.38
C ARG A 419 -30.52 6.43 -24.75
N LYS A 420 -30.28 6.01 -25.99
CA LYS A 420 -30.61 4.65 -26.44
C LYS A 420 -29.85 3.60 -25.63
N ARG A 421 -28.53 3.75 -25.48
CA ARG A 421 -27.70 2.83 -24.69
C ARG A 421 -28.09 2.80 -23.21
N TYR A 422 -28.53 3.93 -22.65
CA TYR A 422 -29.05 3.99 -21.29
C TYR A 422 -30.33 3.15 -21.12
N HIS A 423 -31.28 3.27 -22.05
CA HIS A 423 -32.49 2.44 -22.01
C HIS A 423 -32.19 0.95 -22.21
N GLU A 424 -31.30 0.59 -23.13
CA GLU A 424 -30.82 -0.79 -23.31
C GLU A 424 -30.18 -1.35 -22.02
N TYR A 425 -29.38 -0.54 -21.33
CA TYR A 425 -28.78 -0.90 -20.05
C TYR A 425 -29.83 -1.13 -18.94
N LEU A 426 -30.88 -0.29 -18.88
CA LEU A 426 -31.96 -0.45 -17.91
C LEU A 426 -32.75 -1.75 -18.13
N GLU A 427 -33.07 -2.07 -19.39
CA GLU A 427 -33.74 -3.33 -19.74
C GLU A 427 -32.88 -4.54 -19.39
N MET A 428 -31.58 -4.51 -19.73
CA MET A 428 -30.64 -5.55 -19.34
C MET A 428 -30.57 -5.72 -17.81
N LYS A 429 -30.56 -4.62 -17.05
CA LYS A 429 -30.57 -4.66 -15.57
C LYS A 429 -31.86 -5.26 -15.01
N LYS A 430 -33.00 -4.99 -15.63
CA LYS A 430 -34.29 -5.57 -15.25
C LYS A 430 -34.31 -7.08 -15.50
N GLN A 431 -33.78 -7.52 -16.63
CA GLN A 431 -33.64 -8.95 -16.97
C GLN A 431 -32.68 -9.67 -16.01
N GLU A 432 -31.49 -9.11 -15.76
CA GLU A 432 -30.51 -9.66 -14.80
C GLU A 432 -31.12 -9.82 -13.39
N LYS A 433 -31.93 -8.86 -12.95
CA LYS A 433 -32.59 -8.91 -11.64
C LYS A 433 -33.63 -10.03 -11.60
N SER A 434 -34.49 -10.11 -12.62
CA SER A 434 -35.49 -11.17 -12.76
C SER A 434 -34.85 -12.56 -12.76
N GLU A 435 -33.77 -12.76 -13.50
CA GLU A 435 -33.03 -14.03 -13.52
C GLU A 435 -32.40 -14.37 -12.17
N LYS A 436 -31.79 -13.39 -11.49
CA LYS A 436 -31.24 -13.59 -10.15
C LYS A 436 -32.31 -13.97 -9.14
N ASP A 437 -33.48 -13.33 -9.21
CA ASP A 437 -34.61 -13.63 -8.34
C ASP A 437 -35.16 -15.04 -8.60
N LYS A 438 -35.26 -15.46 -9.86
CA LYS A 438 -35.61 -16.84 -10.25
C LYS A 438 -34.60 -17.85 -9.70
N LYS A 439 -33.29 -17.64 -9.94
CA LYS A 439 -32.22 -18.52 -9.42
C LYS A 439 -32.23 -18.60 -7.90
N LYS A 440 -32.51 -17.48 -7.21
CA LYS A 440 -32.60 -17.44 -5.75
C LYS A 440 -33.83 -18.19 -5.25
N ALA A 441 -34.96 -18.11 -5.95
CA ALA A 441 -36.16 -18.87 -5.63
C ALA A 441 -35.94 -20.39 -5.84
N GLU A 442 -35.33 -20.79 -6.95
CA GLU A 442 -34.96 -22.19 -7.22
C GLU A 442 -33.99 -22.73 -6.18
N LYS A 443 -32.94 -21.97 -5.85
CA LYS A 443 -32.00 -22.36 -4.78
C LYS A 443 -32.71 -22.59 -3.45
N ARG A 444 -33.65 -21.71 -3.08
CA ARG A 444 -34.45 -21.90 -1.85
C ARG A 444 -35.31 -23.17 -1.89
N LYS A 445 -35.89 -23.51 -3.05
CA LYS A 445 -36.66 -24.77 -3.21
C LYS A 445 -35.77 -26.00 -3.05
N LEU A 446 -34.58 -25.99 -3.68
CA LEU A 446 -33.60 -27.06 -3.55
C LEU A 446 -33.10 -27.19 -2.10
N ASP A 447 -32.79 -26.07 -1.43
CA ASP A 447 -32.34 -26.07 -0.04
C ASP A 447 -33.41 -26.68 0.91
N ILE A 448 -34.71 -26.49 0.61
CA ILE A 448 -35.81 -27.13 1.35
C ILE A 448 -35.84 -28.63 1.07
N GLN A 449 -35.80 -29.04 -0.20
CA GLN A 449 -35.80 -30.46 -0.58
C GLN A 449 -34.62 -31.24 0.00
N VAL A 450 -33.42 -30.63 0.02
CA VAL A 450 -32.24 -31.22 0.64
C VAL A 450 -32.46 -31.46 2.12
N LYS A 451 -33.02 -30.48 2.85
CA LYS A 451 -33.32 -30.63 4.28
C LYS A 451 -34.36 -31.72 4.55
N ASP A 452 -35.40 -31.80 3.71
CA ASP A 452 -36.44 -32.80 3.86
C ASP A 452 -35.86 -34.22 3.67
N LEU A 453 -35.07 -34.43 2.61
CA LEU A 453 -34.40 -35.70 2.33
C LEU A 453 -33.35 -36.06 3.39
N GLU A 454 -32.59 -35.09 3.91
CA GLU A 454 -31.66 -35.32 5.03
C GLU A 454 -32.42 -35.76 6.31
N GLY A 455 -33.58 -35.15 6.57
CA GLY A 455 -34.47 -35.55 7.65
C GLY A 455 -35.00 -36.97 7.49
N GLU A 456 -35.44 -37.33 6.28
CA GLU A 456 -35.92 -38.67 5.96
C GLU A 456 -34.80 -39.72 6.07
N ARG A 457 -33.61 -39.42 5.54
CA ARG A 457 -32.42 -40.28 5.70
C ARG A 457 -32.10 -40.54 7.16
N LYS A 458 -32.18 -39.51 8.02
CA LYS A 458 -31.92 -39.67 9.45
C LYS A 458 -32.96 -40.57 10.12
N LYS A 459 -34.24 -40.43 9.78
CA LYS A 459 -35.31 -41.31 10.29
C LYS A 459 -35.08 -42.77 9.86
N LEU A 460 -34.77 -43.00 8.59
CA LEU A 460 -34.44 -44.33 8.07
C LEU A 460 -33.25 -44.95 8.79
N MET A 461 -32.18 -44.17 9.00
CA MET A 461 -30.98 -44.63 9.70
C MET A 461 -31.26 -45.06 11.15
N MET A 462 -32.10 -44.30 11.88
CA MET A 462 -32.53 -44.69 13.22
C MET A 462 -33.34 -45.99 13.20
N ALA A 463 -34.31 -46.11 12.28
CA ALA A 463 -35.12 -47.32 12.17
C ALA A 463 -34.30 -48.57 11.77
N THR A 464 -33.25 -48.41 10.96
CA THR A 464 -32.33 -49.52 10.64
C THR A 464 -31.47 -49.92 11.83
N GLU A 465 -31.02 -48.97 12.65
CA GLU A 465 -30.24 -49.29 13.85
C GLU A 465 -31.09 -50.01 14.90
N GLU A 466 -32.33 -49.55 15.12
CA GLU A 466 -33.29 -50.24 16.01
C GLU A 466 -33.52 -51.70 15.59
N LYS A 467 -33.68 -51.94 14.28
CA LYS A 467 -33.81 -53.32 13.74
C LYS A 467 -32.53 -54.14 13.93
N ARG A 468 -31.37 -53.50 13.77
CA ARG A 468 -30.06 -54.16 13.94
C ARG A 468 -29.86 -54.59 15.39
N GLU A 469 -30.15 -53.70 16.34
CA GLU A 469 -30.09 -54.00 17.78
C GLU A 469 -31.05 -55.14 18.15
N ALA A 470 -32.27 -55.16 17.60
CA ALA A 470 -33.22 -56.25 17.83
C ALA A 470 -32.69 -57.61 17.34
N ILE A 471 -32.09 -57.66 16.14
CA ILE A 471 -31.48 -58.88 15.59
C ILE A 471 -30.28 -59.32 16.44
N ASP A 472 -29.46 -58.38 16.92
CA ASP A 472 -28.30 -58.69 17.76
C ASP A 472 -28.72 -59.30 19.12
N VAL A 473 -29.82 -58.80 19.71
CA VAL A 473 -30.41 -59.39 20.93
C VAL A 473 -30.87 -60.83 20.67
N GLU A 474 -31.60 -61.07 19.58
CA GLU A 474 -32.09 -62.41 19.22
C GLU A 474 -30.93 -63.39 18.96
N LEU A 475 -29.87 -62.93 18.27
CA LEU A 475 -28.64 -63.70 18.08
C LEU A 475 -27.95 -64.06 19.39
N GLN A 476 -27.91 -63.13 20.36
CA GLN A 476 -27.34 -63.41 21.68
C GLN A 476 -28.16 -64.44 22.46
N GLU A 477 -29.49 -64.36 22.41
CA GLU A 477 -30.37 -65.36 23.03
C GLU A 477 -30.19 -66.74 22.41
N LEU A 478 -30.12 -66.82 21.07
CA LEU A 478 -29.87 -68.08 20.37
C LEU A 478 -28.49 -68.65 20.69
N LYS A 479 -27.45 -67.82 20.78
CA LYS A 479 -26.11 -68.26 21.20
C LYS A 479 -26.08 -68.76 22.64
N LYS A 480 -26.82 -68.12 23.56
CA LYS A 480 -26.96 -68.62 24.94
C LYS A 480 -27.67 -69.98 24.98
N LYS A 481 -28.75 -70.14 24.23
CA LYS A 481 -29.46 -71.43 24.10
C LYS A 481 -28.56 -72.51 23.49
N GLN A 482 -27.77 -72.17 22.47
CA GLN A 482 -26.78 -73.07 21.87
C GLN A 482 -25.70 -73.48 22.88
N ALA A 483 -25.20 -72.54 23.69
CA ALA A 483 -24.21 -72.83 24.72
C ALA A 483 -24.75 -73.70 25.87
N SER A 484 -26.06 -73.67 26.13
CA SER A 484 -26.70 -74.54 27.14
C SER A 484 -27.02 -75.96 26.63
N LEU A 485 -26.81 -76.25 25.35
CA LEU A 485 -27.00 -77.58 24.74
C LEU A 485 -25.68 -78.41 24.70
N TYR A 486 -24.57 -77.82 25.15
CA TYR A 486 -23.30 -78.47 25.43
C TYR A 486 -23.04 -78.43 26.93
#